data_AF-A0A9R0AH47-F1
#
_entry.id   AF-A0A9R0AH47-F1
#
_cell.length_a   1.000
_cell.length_b   1.000
_cell.length_c   1.000
_cell.angle_alpha   90.00
_cell.angle_beta   90.00
_cell.angle_gamma   90.00
#
_symmetry.space_group_name_H-M   'P 1'
#
loop_
_entity.id
_entity.type
_entity.pdbx_description
1 polymer ?
#
loop_
_entity_poly.entity_id
_entity_poly.type
_entity_poly.pdbx_seq_one_letter_code
_entity_poly.pdbx_strand_id
1 'polypeptide(L)'
;MERSKQKQMNESENEADSAINGHFDGRVKIPGWSAGGAAGTPSTAPSSSVMESWREERTRSLEDNELSLPSIAAAYTTILRGLKKHTHRHSPKKTPWRAATAMQFFTKGYQEKIIDVLNDAIFDEDHDEMVIVKDIDMFSMCEHHLVPIFGRVHIGYLPNKRVLGLSKLARIVEIYSRRLQVQERLTKQIAVAITEALQPAGVGVVVEATHMCMVMRGVQKMNSKTVTSTMLGVFREDPKTRDEFLTLIRS
;
A
#
# COMPACT_ATOMS: atom_id res chain seq x y z
N MET A 1 63.04 23.47 -4.06
CA MET A 1 61.83 23.78 -3.25
C MET A 1 60.52 23.31 -3.88
N GLU A 2 60.53 22.48 -4.94
CA GLU A 2 59.29 22.00 -5.60
C GLU A 2 58.91 20.54 -5.29
N ARG A 3 59.75 19.74 -4.64
CA ARG A 3 59.41 18.35 -4.28
C ARG A 3 58.60 18.18 -2.99
N SER A 4 58.46 19.24 -2.19
CA SER A 4 57.70 19.18 -0.93
C SER A 4 56.23 19.61 -1.07
N LYS A 5 55.85 20.23 -2.20
CA LYS A 5 54.45 20.60 -2.50
C LYS A 5 53.66 19.49 -3.19
N GLN A 6 54.34 18.58 -3.91
CA GLN A 6 53.67 17.45 -4.57
C GLN A 6 53.21 16.36 -3.58
N LYS A 7 53.88 16.24 -2.43
CA LYS A 7 53.51 15.25 -1.40
C LYS A 7 52.28 15.67 -0.58
N GLN A 8 52.06 16.98 -0.43
CA GLN A 8 50.86 17.52 0.22
C GLN A 8 49.61 17.54 -0.69
N MET A 9 49.77 17.46 -2.01
CA MET A 9 48.63 17.32 -2.94
C MET A 9 48.16 15.87 -3.10
N ASN A 10 49.05 14.88 -2.98
CA ASN A 10 48.68 13.46 -3.10
C ASN A 10 48.11 12.85 -1.81
N GLU A 11 48.27 13.49 -0.65
CA GLU A 11 47.63 13.05 0.60
C GLU A 11 46.20 13.61 0.76
N SER A 12 45.85 14.71 0.06
CA SER A 12 44.49 15.29 0.07
C SER A 12 43.52 14.66 -0.94
N GLU A 13 44.02 13.92 -1.93
CA GLU A 13 43.16 13.26 -2.95
C GLU A 13 42.72 11.84 -2.54
N ASN A 14 43.26 11.27 -1.45
CA ASN A 14 42.90 9.92 -0.96
C ASN A 14 41.90 9.92 0.21
N GLU A 15 41.44 11.09 0.67
CA GLU A 15 40.36 11.22 1.69
C GLU A 15 39.02 11.67 1.10
N ALA A 16 38.94 11.92 -0.21
CA ALA A 16 37.74 12.47 -0.86
C ALA A 16 36.82 11.44 -1.53
N ASP A 17 37.17 10.14 -1.53
CA ASP A 17 36.47 9.12 -2.34
C ASP A 17 35.69 8.07 -1.53
N SER A 18 35.37 8.34 -0.26
CA SER A 18 34.54 7.45 0.58
C SER A 18 33.24 8.06 1.10
N ALA A 19 32.77 9.16 0.51
CA ALA A 19 31.57 9.88 0.95
C ALA A 19 30.46 9.91 -0.10
N ILE A 20 30.21 8.80 -0.79
CA ILE A 20 29.01 8.61 -1.63
C ILE A 20 28.44 7.22 -1.39
N ASN A 21 27.80 7.05 -0.24
CA ASN A 21 26.72 6.10 -0.02
C ASN A 21 26.05 6.54 1.28
N GLY A 22 24.82 7.04 1.19
CA GLY A 22 24.03 7.53 2.32
C GLY A 22 23.62 6.42 3.29
N HIS A 23 24.58 5.80 3.94
CA HIS A 23 24.40 4.90 5.06
C HIS A 23 24.28 5.76 6.32
N PHE A 24 23.04 6.02 6.73
CA PHE A 24 22.74 6.75 7.95
C PHE A 24 22.77 5.77 9.12
N ASP A 25 23.96 5.53 9.71
CA ASP A 25 24.10 4.71 10.92
C ASP A 25 23.84 5.58 12.16
N GLY A 26 22.57 5.88 12.38
CA GLY A 26 22.08 6.70 13.49
C GLY A 26 21.44 5.84 14.57
N ARG A 27 22.24 5.39 15.54
CA ARG A 27 21.76 4.82 16.81
C ARG A 27 20.92 5.85 17.57
N VAL A 28 19.59 5.79 17.41
CA VAL A 28 18.66 6.41 18.35
C VAL A 28 18.52 5.48 19.55
N LYS A 29 19.04 5.89 20.71
CA LYS A 29 18.84 5.20 21.98
C LYS A 29 17.39 5.39 22.44
N ILE A 30 16.59 4.31 22.40
CA ILE A 30 15.29 4.22 23.05
C ILE A 30 15.54 3.66 24.47
N PRO A 31 15.16 4.33 25.57
CA PRO A 31 15.30 3.78 26.90
C PRO A 31 14.11 2.88 27.25
N GLY A 32 14.39 1.65 27.69
CA GLY A 32 13.47 0.84 28.49
C GLY A 32 12.81 -0.33 27.78
N TRP A 33 13.51 -1.47 27.71
CA TRP A 33 12.83 -2.77 27.60
C TRP A 33 13.66 -3.83 28.34
N SER A 34 13.13 -4.35 29.45
CA SER A 34 13.63 -5.53 30.15
C SER A 34 12.89 -6.77 29.64
N ALA A 35 13.65 -7.79 29.25
CA ALA A 35 13.11 -9.07 28.84
C ALA A 35 12.70 -9.89 30.08
N GLY A 36 11.44 -10.32 30.12
CA GLY A 36 10.94 -11.27 31.12
C GLY A 36 9.93 -12.20 30.45
N GLY A 37 10.28 -13.47 30.33
CA GLY A 37 9.43 -14.52 29.77
C GLY A 37 8.54 -15.17 30.82
N ALA A 38 7.37 -15.63 30.40
CA ALA A 38 6.66 -16.74 31.02
C ALA A 38 5.74 -17.41 29.97
N ALA A 39 5.84 -18.73 29.88
CA ALA A 39 5.04 -19.58 29.02
C ALA A 39 3.59 -19.69 29.54
N GLY A 40 2.62 -19.63 28.64
CA GLY A 40 1.19 -19.87 28.91
C GLY A 40 0.58 -20.74 27.80
N THR A 41 -0.11 -21.79 28.21
CA THR A 41 -0.74 -22.87 27.42
C THR A 41 -1.90 -22.40 26.52
N PRO A 42 -2.23 -23.10 25.42
CA PRO A 42 -3.23 -22.65 24.46
C PRO A 42 -4.65 -22.99 24.93
N SER A 43 -5.51 -21.97 25.01
CA SER A 43 -6.96 -22.12 25.22
C SER A 43 -7.68 -21.85 23.89
N THR A 44 -8.49 -22.81 23.46
CA THR A 44 -9.34 -22.78 22.27
C THR A 44 -10.79 -22.41 22.63
N ALA A 45 -11.33 -21.30 22.11
CA ALA A 45 -12.75 -21.05 21.78
C ALA A 45 -12.90 -19.65 21.08
N PRO A 46 -14.06 -19.30 20.47
CA PRO A 46 -14.31 -19.33 19.03
C PRO A 46 -14.26 -17.96 18.33
N SER A 47 -14.31 -18.01 16.99
CA SER A 47 -14.10 -16.92 16.02
C SER A 47 -15.26 -15.92 15.89
N SER A 48 -15.31 -14.89 16.74
CA SER A 48 -16.29 -13.78 16.57
C SER A 48 -15.71 -12.37 16.45
N SER A 49 -14.38 -12.18 16.42
CA SER A 49 -13.81 -10.85 16.68
C SER A 49 -13.52 -9.93 15.48
N VAL A 50 -13.85 -10.31 14.23
CA VAL A 50 -13.48 -9.48 13.06
C VAL A 50 -14.65 -8.63 12.55
N MET A 51 -15.89 -9.10 12.67
CA MET A 51 -17.09 -8.31 12.29
C MET A 51 -17.23 -7.03 13.13
N GLU A 52 -16.80 -7.04 14.40
CA GLU A 52 -16.79 -5.86 15.28
C GLU A 52 -15.68 -4.86 14.92
N SER A 53 -14.56 -5.32 14.35
CA SER A 53 -13.42 -4.47 14.01
C SER A 53 -13.75 -3.37 12.99
N TRP A 54 -14.71 -3.60 12.09
CA TRP A 54 -15.12 -2.61 11.08
C TRP A 54 -16.10 -1.57 11.62
N ARG A 55 -16.74 -1.83 12.78
CA ARG A 55 -17.76 -0.95 13.35
C ARG A 55 -17.18 0.19 14.17
N GLU A 56 -16.00 0.01 14.76
CA GLU A 56 -15.50 0.89 15.81
C GLU A 56 -14.36 1.84 15.39
N GLU A 57 -13.70 1.63 14.25
CA GLU A 57 -12.67 2.56 13.79
C GLU A 57 -13.30 3.81 13.17
N ARG A 58 -13.09 4.99 13.78
CA ARG A 58 -13.54 6.29 13.25
C ARG A 58 -12.87 6.52 11.90
N THR A 59 -13.63 6.35 10.82
CA THR A 59 -13.18 6.72 9.47
C THR A 59 -12.92 8.22 9.40
N ARG A 60 -11.88 8.62 8.67
CA ARG A 60 -11.58 10.03 8.41
C ARG A 60 -12.80 10.69 7.75
N SER A 61 -13.25 11.84 8.24
CA SER A 61 -14.40 12.55 7.67
C SER A 61 -14.00 13.60 6.61
N LEU A 62 -14.98 14.21 5.94
CA LEU A 62 -14.75 15.38 5.09
C LEU A 62 -14.27 16.59 5.90
N GLU A 63 -14.89 16.82 7.06
CA GLU A 63 -14.52 17.87 8.01
C GLU A 63 -13.07 17.71 8.50
N ASP A 64 -12.64 16.48 8.80
CA ASP A 64 -11.25 16.19 9.16
C ASP A 64 -10.27 16.60 8.03
N ASN A 65 -10.66 16.45 6.76
CA ASN A 65 -9.82 16.88 5.63
C ASN A 65 -9.73 18.41 5.56
N GLU A 66 -10.85 19.11 5.73
CA GLU A 66 -10.89 20.58 5.67
C GLU A 66 -10.04 21.19 6.78
N LEU A 67 -10.15 20.65 8.00
CA LEU A 67 -9.38 21.09 9.16
C LEU A 67 -7.88 20.78 9.02
N SER A 68 -7.52 19.64 8.44
CA SER A 68 -6.11 19.22 8.30
C SER A 68 -5.40 19.83 7.08
N LEU A 69 -6.12 20.24 6.03
CA LEU A 69 -5.54 20.72 4.78
C LEU A 69 -4.54 21.88 4.96
N PRO A 70 -4.83 22.94 5.76
CA PRO A 70 -3.87 24.02 5.99
C PRO A 70 -2.57 23.55 6.66
N SER A 71 -2.68 22.61 7.61
CA SER A 71 -1.53 22.04 8.31
C SER A 71 -0.64 21.22 7.35
N ILE A 72 -1.24 20.37 6.52
CA ILE A 72 -0.51 19.58 5.51
C ILE A 72 0.15 20.51 4.48
N ALA A 73 -0.52 21.57 4.04
CA ALA A 73 0.06 22.56 3.13
C ALA A 73 1.25 23.31 3.78
N ALA A 74 1.18 23.63 5.07
CA ALA A 74 2.30 24.22 5.80
C ALA A 74 3.50 23.25 5.89
N ALA A 75 3.24 21.95 6.10
CA ALA A 75 4.29 20.92 6.07
C ALA A 75 4.97 20.83 4.69
N TYR A 76 4.20 20.81 3.59
CA TYR A 76 4.77 20.85 2.24
C TYR A 76 5.56 22.14 1.96
N THR A 77 5.13 23.29 2.49
CA THR A 77 5.90 24.53 2.41
C THR A 77 7.26 24.38 3.08
N THR A 78 7.29 23.74 4.24
CA THR A 78 8.52 23.47 5.00
C THR A 78 9.45 22.52 4.24
N ILE A 79 8.92 21.44 3.66
CA ILE A 79 9.68 20.52 2.80
C ILE A 79 10.32 21.27 1.62
N LEU A 80 9.54 22.11 0.91
CA LEU A 80 10.05 22.85 -0.25
C LEU A 80 11.17 23.84 0.12
N ARG A 81 11.07 24.50 1.29
CA ARG A 81 12.14 25.34 1.82
C ARG A 81 13.39 24.53 2.15
N GLY A 82 13.23 23.36 2.78
CA GLY A 82 14.32 22.44 3.11
C GLY A 82 15.08 21.93 1.89
N LEU A 83 14.37 21.70 0.78
CA LEU A 83 14.96 21.31 -0.51
C LEU A 83 15.67 22.48 -1.23
N LYS A 84 15.86 23.63 -0.57
CA LYS A 84 16.46 24.86 -1.12
C LYS A 84 15.80 25.33 -2.42
N LYS A 85 14.54 24.95 -2.66
CA LYS A 85 13.76 25.47 -3.79
C LYS A 85 13.39 26.90 -3.45
N HIS A 86 14.20 27.87 -3.89
CA HIS A 86 13.97 29.29 -3.68
C HIS A 86 12.51 29.63 -4.02
N THR A 87 11.77 30.15 -3.06
CA THR A 87 10.41 30.68 -3.26
C THR A 87 10.42 32.02 -4.02
N HIS A 88 11.49 32.33 -4.77
CA HIS A 88 11.62 33.53 -5.58
C HIS A 88 10.85 33.39 -6.90
N ARG A 89 10.00 34.40 -7.15
CA ARG A 89 9.15 34.74 -8.32
C ARG A 89 8.39 33.66 -9.10
N HIS A 90 8.91 32.44 -9.28
CA HIS A 90 8.31 31.41 -10.15
C HIS A 90 8.02 30.06 -9.46
N SER A 91 8.39 29.88 -8.19
CA SER A 91 7.92 28.69 -7.45
C SER A 91 6.39 28.77 -7.34
N PRO A 92 5.62 27.76 -7.78
CA PRO A 92 4.17 27.91 -7.87
C PRO A 92 3.63 28.10 -6.45
N LYS A 93 3.16 29.31 -6.12
CA LYS A 93 2.62 29.66 -4.79
C LYS A 93 1.54 28.68 -4.32
N LYS A 94 0.90 27.97 -5.26
CA LYS A 94 -0.14 26.98 -5.03
C LYS A 94 0.36 25.54 -4.84
N THR A 95 1.66 25.24 -5.03
CA THR A 95 2.19 23.87 -4.90
C THR A 95 1.93 23.24 -3.54
N PRO A 96 2.12 23.93 -2.39
CA PRO A 96 1.86 23.29 -1.09
C PRO A 96 0.41 22.83 -0.94
N TRP A 97 -0.54 23.64 -1.40
CA TRP A 97 -1.96 23.31 -1.42
C TRP A 97 -2.28 22.16 -2.38
N ARG A 98 -1.75 22.20 -3.61
CA ARG A 98 -1.94 21.10 -4.58
C ARG A 98 -1.39 19.78 -4.06
N ALA A 99 -0.21 19.80 -3.42
CA ALA A 99 0.42 18.62 -2.83
C ALA A 99 -0.41 18.08 -1.65
N ALA A 100 -0.92 18.96 -0.78
CA ALA A 100 -1.78 18.58 0.33
C ALA A 100 -3.08 17.93 -0.16
N THR A 101 -3.77 18.54 -1.12
CA THR A 101 -4.99 17.98 -1.73
C THR A 101 -4.72 16.65 -2.42
N ALA A 102 -3.61 16.54 -3.17
CA ALA A 102 -3.23 15.28 -3.82
C ALA A 102 -2.98 14.17 -2.80
N MET A 103 -2.27 14.45 -1.71
CA MET A 103 -2.00 13.47 -0.64
C MET A 103 -3.30 13.03 0.05
N GLN A 104 -4.24 13.95 0.31
CA GLN A 104 -5.57 13.59 0.82
C GLN A 104 -6.32 12.67 -0.15
N PHE A 105 -6.27 12.93 -1.46
CA PHE A 105 -6.87 12.05 -2.47
C PHE A 105 -6.21 10.67 -2.52
N PHE A 106 -4.87 10.60 -2.50
CA PHE A 106 -4.14 9.33 -2.49
C PHE A 106 -4.41 8.48 -1.25
N THR A 107 -4.93 9.11 -0.19
CA THR A 107 -5.27 8.48 1.09
C THR A 107 -6.77 8.49 1.40
N LYS A 108 -7.64 8.71 0.40
CA LYS A 108 -9.10 8.80 0.61
C LYS A 108 -9.75 7.51 1.11
N GLY A 109 -9.10 6.37 0.90
CA GLY A 109 -9.57 5.06 1.33
C GLY A 109 -9.71 4.89 2.85
N TYR A 110 -9.11 5.78 3.66
CA TYR A 110 -9.34 5.83 5.11
C TYR A 110 -10.72 6.41 5.51
N GLN A 111 -11.43 7.03 4.56
CA GLN A 111 -12.78 7.58 4.77
C GLN A 111 -13.88 6.59 4.37
N GLU A 112 -13.53 5.59 3.56
CA GLU A 112 -14.48 4.71 2.89
C GLU A 112 -14.70 3.43 3.70
N LYS A 113 -15.97 3.06 3.89
CA LYS A 113 -16.37 1.79 4.49
C LYS A 113 -16.83 0.84 3.39
N ILE A 114 -16.50 -0.45 3.55
CA ILE A 114 -16.93 -1.50 2.60
C ILE A 114 -18.45 -1.53 2.49
N ILE A 115 -19.17 -1.41 3.61
CA ILE A 115 -20.64 -1.50 3.64
C ILE A 115 -21.32 -0.47 2.72
N ASP A 116 -20.80 0.76 2.69
CA ASP A 116 -21.31 1.85 1.85
C ASP A 116 -21.00 1.60 0.37
N VAL A 117 -19.93 0.86 0.08
CA VAL A 117 -19.57 0.47 -1.27
C VAL A 117 -20.46 -0.66 -1.78
N LEU A 118 -20.83 -1.63 -0.94
CA LEU A 118 -21.63 -2.78 -1.33
C LEU A 118 -23.06 -2.40 -1.73
N ASN A 119 -23.72 -1.48 -1.01
CA ASN A 119 -25.00 -0.82 -1.36
C ASN A 119 -25.96 -1.65 -2.24
N ASP A 120 -26.47 -2.76 -1.70
CA ASP A 120 -27.43 -3.68 -2.31
C ASP A 120 -27.05 -4.25 -3.69
N ALA A 121 -25.77 -4.20 -4.07
CA ALA A 121 -25.27 -4.76 -5.32
C ALA A 121 -24.86 -6.24 -5.19
N ILE A 122 -25.53 -6.96 -4.29
CA ILE A 122 -25.40 -8.40 -4.14
C ILE A 122 -26.67 -9.01 -4.72
N PHE A 123 -26.49 -9.87 -5.72
CA PHE A 123 -27.58 -10.49 -6.47
C PHE A 123 -27.61 -11.98 -6.14
N ASP A 124 -28.79 -12.51 -5.89
CA ASP A 124 -29.02 -13.95 -5.79
C ASP A 124 -29.14 -14.49 -7.22
N GLU A 125 -28.01 -14.96 -7.74
CA GLU A 125 -27.89 -15.63 -9.03
C GLU A 125 -27.48 -17.06 -8.74
N ASP A 126 -28.16 -18.05 -9.34
CA ASP A 126 -27.84 -19.47 -9.19
C ASP A 126 -26.59 -19.84 -10.00
N HIS A 127 -25.47 -19.19 -9.64
CA HIS A 127 -24.17 -19.32 -10.27
C HIS A 127 -23.16 -19.81 -9.24
N ASP A 128 -22.50 -20.91 -9.54
CA ASP A 128 -21.52 -21.60 -8.68
C ASP A 128 -20.14 -21.77 -9.37
N GLU A 129 -19.99 -21.23 -10.58
CA GLU A 129 -18.73 -21.24 -11.32
C GLU A 129 -17.84 -20.02 -11.02
N MET A 130 -16.56 -20.10 -11.41
CA MET A 130 -15.57 -19.06 -11.11
C MET A 130 -15.86 -17.75 -11.83
N VAL A 131 -15.97 -16.66 -11.08
CA VAL A 131 -16.07 -15.30 -11.62
C VAL A 131 -14.71 -14.61 -11.50
N ILE A 132 -14.19 -14.06 -12.60
CA ILE A 132 -12.92 -13.33 -12.64
C ILE A 132 -13.12 -11.90 -13.12
N VAL A 133 -12.57 -10.94 -12.36
CA VAL A 133 -12.33 -9.57 -12.82
C VAL A 133 -10.83 -9.33 -12.79
N LYS A 134 -10.23 -9.23 -13.98
CA LYS A 134 -8.79 -9.04 -14.17
C LYS A 134 -8.48 -7.65 -14.72
N ASP A 135 -7.21 -7.27 -14.62
CA ASP A 135 -6.68 -6.00 -15.11
C ASP A 135 -7.32 -4.76 -14.47
N ILE A 136 -7.63 -4.85 -13.18
CA ILE A 136 -8.07 -3.68 -12.42
C ILE A 136 -6.85 -2.80 -12.15
N ASP A 137 -6.77 -1.65 -12.81
CA ASP A 137 -5.71 -0.67 -12.55
C ASP A 137 -5.71 -0.23 -11.09
N MET A 138 -4.54 -0.28 -10.47
CA MET A 138 -4.35 0.02 -9.06
C MET A 138 -3.25 1.06 -8.89
N PHE A 139 -3.57 2.07 -8.07
CA PHE A 139 -2.61 3.07 -7.59
C PHE A 139 -2.65 3.11 -6.07
N SER A 140 -1.48 3.03 -5.45
CA SER A 140 -1.28 3.10 -4.01
C SER A 140 -0.02 3.88 -3.66
N MET A 141 0.25 4.02 -2.37
CA MET A 141 1.39 4.78 -1.83
C MET A 141 2.19 3.89 -0.88
N CYS A 142 3.47 3.69 -1.16
CA CYS A 142 4.37 2.95 -0.28
C CYS A 142 4.49 3.68 1.07
N GLU A 143 4.10 3.04 2.16
CA GLU A 143 4.11 3.67 3.49
C GLU A 143 5.51 4.03 3.97
N HIS A 144 6.54 3.29 3.53
CA HIS A 144 7.93 3.52 3.93
C HIS A 144 8.54 4.80 3.37
N HIS A 145 8.08 5.25 2.20
CA HIS A 145 8.73 6.34 1.46
C HIS A 145 7.77 7.42 0.95
N LEU A 146 6.45 7.22 1.10
CA LEU A 146 5.40 8.07 0.56
C LEU A 146 5.59 8.31 -0.95
N VAL A 147 5.91 7.22 -1.67
CA VAL A 147 6.17 7.19 -3.12
C VAL A 147 5.21 6.18 -3.77
N PRO A 148 4.69 6.43 -4.98
CA PRO A 148 3.67 5.58 -5.57
C PRO A 148 4.08 4.12 -5.81
N ILE A 149 3.10 3.24 -5.63
CA ILE A 149 3.08 1.86 -6.11
C ILE A 149 1.92 1.79 -7.10
N PHE A 150 2.14 1.26 -8.30
CA PHE A 150 1.06 1.14 -9.29
C PHE A 150 1.18 -0.15 -10.07
N GLY A 151 0.06 -0.68 -10.52
CA GLY A 151 0.01 -1.98 -11.17
C GLY A 151 -1.41 -2.44 -11.42
N ARG A 152 -1.59 -3.76 -11.43
CA ARG A 152 -2.87 -4.40 -11.68
C ARG A 152 -3.25 -5.34 -10.55
N VAL A 153 -4.56 -5.45 -10.34
CA VAL A 153 -5.18 -6.40 -9.43
C VAL A 153 -6.06 -7.33 -10.25
N HIS A 154 -5.94 -8.63 -9.97
CA HIS A 154 -6.77 -9.68 -10.55
C HIS A 154 -7.50 -10.38 -9.41
N ILE A 155 -8.81 -10.49 -9.53
CA ILE A 155 -9.68 -11.07 -8.51
C ILE A 155 -10.46 -12.21 -9.14
N GLY A 156 -10.42 -13.37 -8.51
CA GLY A 156 -11.30 -14.51 -8.78
C GLY A 156 -12.07 -14.88 -7.52
N TYR A 157 -13.31 -15.32 -7.65
CA TYR A 157 -14.05 -15.92 -6.54
C TYR A 157 -15.03 -16.99 -7.05
N LEU A 158 -15.35 -17.95 -6.18
CA LEU A 158 -16.38 -18.96 -6.41
C LEU A 158 -17.63 -18.58 -5.61
N PRO A 159 -18.69 -18.08 -6.26
CA PRO A 159 -19.90 -17.65 -5.56
C PRO A 159 -20.56 -18.81 -4.81
N ASN A 160 -21.32 -18.47 -3.78
CA ASN A 160 -22.25 -19.40 -3.12
C ASN A 160 -23.66 -18.82 -3.26
N LYS A 161 -24.22 -18.91 -4.47
CA LYS A 161 -25.52 -18.33 -4.88
C LYS A 161 -25.63 -16.81 -4.84
N ARG A 162 -24.61 -16.11 -4.35
CA ARG A 162 -24.55 -14.64 -4.27
C ARG A 162 -23.43 -14.10 -5.13
N VAL A 163 -23.77 -13.22 -6.07
CA VAL A 163 -22.84 -12.58 -6.99
C VAL A 163 -22.75 -11.09 -6.65
N LEU A 164 -21.54 -10.53 -6.72
CA LEU A 164 -21.32 -9.10 -6.52
C LEU A 164 -21.31 -8.37 -7.85
N GLY A 165 -21.95 -7.20 -7.90
CA GLY A 165 -21.81 -6.31 -9.06
C GLY A 165 -20.34 -6.03 -9.38
N LEU A 166 -19.91 -6.30 -10.61
CA LEU A 166 -18.49 -6.30 -11.00
C LEU A 166 -17.75 -5.00 -10.64
N SER A 167 -18.41 -3.85 -10.75
CA SER A 167 -17.84 -2.54 -10.41
C SER A 167 -17.48 -2.40 -8.92
N LYS A 168 -18.09 -3.19 -8.04
CA LYS A 168 -17.82 -3.15 -6.60
C LYS A 168 -16.48 -3.81 -6.25
N LEU A 169 -16.03 -4.80 -7.02
CA LEU A 169 -14.69 -5.38 -6.84
C LEU A 169 -13.60 -4.33 -7.07
N ALA A 170 -13.73 -3.53 -8.14
CA ALA A 170 -12.82 -2.40 -8.38
C ALA A 170 -12.90 -1.33 -7.28
N ARG A 171 -14.09 -1.06 -6.73
CA ARG A 171 -14.22 -0.15 -5.59
C ARG A 171 -13.58 -0.68 -4.31
N ILE A 172 -13.69 -1.98 -4.02
CA ILE A 172 -12.99 -2.61 -2.89
C ILE A 172 -11.47 -2.44 -3.05
N VAL A 173 -10.94 -2.63 -4.27
CA VAL A 173 -9.52 -2.34 -4.56
C VAL A 173 -9.19 -0.90 -4.20
N GLU A 174 -10.02 0.06 -4.59
CA GLU A 174 -9.76 1.48 -4.33
C GLU A 174 -9.79 1.85 -2.84
N ILE A 175 -10.71 1.29 -2.05
CA ILE A 175 -10.78 1.51 -0.59
C ILE A 175 -9.43 1.22 0.08
N TYR A 176 -8.77 0.14 -0.32
CA TYR A 176 -7.49 -0.25 0.28
C TYR A 176 -6.29 0.35 -0.44
N SER A 177 -6.33 0.53 -1.76
CA SER A 177 -5.19 1.06 -2.50
C SER A 177 -4.99 2.55 -2.23
N ARG A 178 -6.07 3.31 -1.97
CA ARG A 178 -6.03 4.72 -1.58
C ARG A 178 -5.68 4.90 -0.09
N ARG A 179 -4.62 4.23 0.36
CA ARG A 179 -4.06 4.29 1.71
C ARG A 179 -2.53 4.27 1.61
N LEU A 180 -1.85 4.53 2.73
CA LEU A 180 -0.44 4.17 2.85
C LEU A 180 -0.36 2.65 3.05
N GLN A 181 0.45 1.97 2.23
CA GLN A 181 0.37 0.52 2.09
C GLN A 181 1.73 -0.18 1.98
N VAL A 182 1.64 -1.47 2.31
CA VAL A 182 2.54 -2.56 1.93
C VAL A 182 1.76 -3.51 1.02
N GLN A 183 2.34 -3.95 -0.09
CA GLN A 183 1.61 -4.67 -1.15
C GLN A 183 0.99 -5.99 -0.66
N GLU A 184 1.70 -6.70 0.21
CA GLU A 184 1.26 -7.91 0.88
C GLU A 184 -0.01 -7.67 1.70
N ARG A 185 -0.04 -6.55 2.46
CA ARG A 185 -1.19 -6.16 3.27
C ARG A 185 -2.37 -5.76 2.40
N LEU A 186 -2.13 -4.95 1.37
CA LEU A 186 -3.14 -4.55 0.38
C LEU A 186 -3.82 -5.77 -0.24
N THR A 187 -3.02 -6.74 -0.70
CA THR A 187 -3.52 -7.99 -1.32
C THR A 187 -4.42 -8.77 -0.37
N LYS A 188 -3.98 -8.94 0.88
CA LYS A 188 -4.74 -9.66 1.90
C LYS A 188 -6.03 -8.94 2.26
N GLN A 189 -6.00 -7.62 2.41
CA GLN A 189 -7.18 -6.81 2.77
C GLN A 189 -8.27 -6.92 1.70
N ILE A 190 -7.91 -6.87 0.42
CA ILE A 190 -8.89 -7.03 -0.68
C ILE A 190 -9.55 -8.42 -0.62
N ALA A 191 -8.75 -9.48 -0.46
CA ALA A 191 -9.29 -10.85 -0.39
C ALA A 191 -10.25 -11.04 0.80
N VAL A 192 -9.84 -10.58 1.99
CA VAL A 192 -10.65 -10.67 3.21
C VAL A 192 -11.95 -9.87 3.08
N ALA A 193 -11.89 -8.65 2.53
CA ALA A 193 -13.07 -7.82 2.32
C ALA A 193 -14.13 -8.49 1.44
N ILE A 194 -13.69 -9.15 0.36
CA ILE A 194 -14.59 -9.88 -0.54
C ILE A 194 -15.19 -11.09 0.17
N THR A 195 -14.36 -11.84 0.92
CA THR A 195 -14.84 -12.97 1.71
C THR A 195 -15.88 -12.57 2.74
N GLU A 196 -15.66 -11.46 3.46
CA GLU A 196 -16.60 -10.97 4.47
C GLU A 196 -17.89 -10.44 3.84
N ALA A 197 -17.80 -9.77 2.68
CA ALA A 197 -18.95 -9.22 1.97
C ALA A 197 -19.87 -10.30 1.38
N LEU A 198 -19.30 -11.35 0.78
CA LEU A 198 -20.06 -12.32 -0.02
C LEU A 198 -20.20 -13.70 0.62
N GLN A 199 -19.30 -14.04 1.55
CA GLN A 199 -19.11 -15.40 2.06
C GLN A 199 -19.09 -16.44 0.91
N PRO A 200 -18.21 -16.25 -0.09
CA PRO A 200 -18.08 -17.16 -1.23
C PRO A 200 -17.41 -18.46 -0.78
N ALA A 201 -17.47 -19.49 -1.63
CA ALA A 201 -16.74 -20.75 -1.39
C ALA A 201 -15.21 -20.52 -1.38
N GLY A 202 -14.72 -19.54 -2.13
CA GLY A 202 -13.32 -19.13 -2.10
C GLY A 202 -13.06 -17.83 -2.85
N VAL A 203 -11.91 -17.22 -2.56
CA VAL A 203 -11.44 -15.98 -3.19
C VAL A 203 -9.95 -16.10 -3.51
N GLY A 204 -9.55 -15.70 -4.70
CA GLY A 204 -8.16 -15.50 -5.10
C GLY A 204 -7.92 -14.05 -5.50
N VAL A 205 -6.89 -13.43 -4.94
CA VAL A 205 -6.43 -12.09 -5.33
C VAL A 205 -4.96 -12.16 -5.70
N VAL A 206 -4.61 -11.61 -6.86
CA VAL A 206 -3.22 -11.42 -7.31
C VAL A 206 -3.00 -9.95 -7.60
N VAL A 207 -1.91 -9.40 -7.08
CA VAL A 207 -1.48 -8.03 -7.34
C VAL A 207 -0.09 -8.07 -7.95
N GLU A 208 0.06 -7.48 -9.14
CA GLU A 208 1.35 -7.24 -9.79
C GLU A 208 1.57 -5.74 -9.85
N ALA A 209 2.65 -5.25 -9.25
CA ALA A 209 2.91 -3.82 -9.20
C ALA A 209 4.39 -3.43 -9.31
N THR A 210 4.60 -2.22 -9.82
CA THR A 210 5.87 -1.52 -9.87
C THR A 210 5.96 -0.55 -8.70
N HIS A 211 7.10 -0.57 -8.01
CA HIS A 211 7.36 0.27 -6.85
C HIS A 211 8.31 1.40 -7.23
N MET A 212 7.83 2.64 -7.23
CA MET A 212 8.70 3.77 -7.61
C MET A 212 9.88 3.94 -6.63
N CYS A 213 9.74 3.48 -5.37
CA CYS A 213 10.86 3.46 -4.42
C CYS A 213 12.03 2.54 -4.85
N MET A 214 11.81 1.59 -5.78
CA MET A 214 12.85 0.75 -6.38
C MET A 214 13.29 1.22 -7.77
N VAL A 215 12.46 2.00 -8.47
CA VAL A 215 12.70 2.43 -9.86
C VAL A 215 13.42 3.77 -9.92
N MET A 216 12.88 4.82 -9.28
CA MET A 216 13.42 6.18 -9.41
C MET A 216 14.49 6.52 -8.36
N ARG A 217 14.73 5.63 -7.39
CA ARG A 217 15.74 5.78 -6.33
C ARG A 217 16.20 4.43 -5.80
N GLY A 218 17.17 4.44 -4.89
CA GLY A 218 17.68 3.23 -4.26
C GLY A 218 18.36 2.31 -5.27
N VAL A 219 17.86 1.09 -5.44
CA VAL A 219 18.45 0.07 -6.33
C VAL A 219 18.22 0.31 -7.83
N GLN A 220 17.31 1.21 -8.19
CA GLN A 220 17.04 1.68 -9.56
C GLN A 220 16.83 0.56 -10.61
N LYS A 221 15.97 -0.42 -10.31
CA LYS A 221 15.66 -1.54 -11.22
C LYS A 221 14.38 -1.28 -12.01
N MET A 222 14.55 -0.69 -13.20
CA MET A 222 13.45 -0.24 -14.08
C MET A 222 12.38 -1.30 -14.38
N ASN A 223 12.80 -2.56 -14.58
CA ASN A 223 11.91 -3.63 -15.01
C ASN A 223 11.43 -4.52 -13.84
N SER A 224 11.80 -4.18 -12.60
CA SER A 224 11.42 -4.97 -11.44
C SER A 224 9.93 -4.84 -11.17
N LYS A 225 9.26 -5.98 -11.00
CA LYS A 225 7.87 -6.07 -10.58
C LYS A 225 7.74 -6.99 -9.38
N THR A 226 6.83 -6.65 -8.50
CA THR A 226 6.49 -7.47 -7.33
C THR A 226 5.12 -8.08 -7.54
N VAL A 227 5.03 -9.40 -7.42
CA VAL A 227 3.77 -10.14 -7.48
C VAL A 227 3.47 -10.68 -6.09
N THR A 228 2.27 -10.39 -5.59
CA THR A 228 1.74 -10.91 -4.32
C THR A 228 0.39 -11.56 -4.57
N SER A 229 0.07 -12.59 -3.80
CA SER A 229 -1.23 -13.26 -3.91
C SER A 229 -1.79 -13.64 -2.56
N THR A 230 -3.12 -13.64 -2.42
CA THR A 230 -3.84 -14.20 -1.27
C THR A 230 -4.95 -15.10 -1.79
N MET A 231 -4.95 -16.34 -1.31
CA MET A 231 -5.94 -17.37 -1.64
C MET A 231 -6.68 -17.77 -0.36
N LEU A 232 -8.00 -17.80 -0.42
CA LEU A 232 -8.92 -18.13 0.67
C LEU A 232 -9.95 -19.17 0.20
N GLY A 233 -10.44 -20.00 1.12
CA GLY A 233 -11.40 -21.08 0.84
C GLY A 233 -10.89 -22.05 -0.23
N VAL A 234 -11.75 -22.41 -1.19
CA VAL A 234 -11.43 -23.39 -2.24
C VAL A 234 -10.16 -23.03 -3.04
N PHE A 235 -9.85 -21.75 -3.25
CA PHE A 235 -8.62 -21.33 -3.94
C PHE A 235 -7.32 -21.70 -3.16
N ARG A 236 -7.42 -21.82 -1.83
CA ARG A 236 -6.31 -22.25 -0.99
C ARG A 236 -6.22 -23.76 -0.90
N GLU A 237 -7.36 -24.41 -0.74
CA GLU A 237 -7.48 -25.84 -0.44
C GLU A 237 -7.35 -26.71 -1.69
N ASP A 238 -7.97 -26.31 -2.82
CA ASP A 238 -7.90 -27.05 -4.07
C ASP A 238 -6.85 -26.43 -5.03
N PRO A 239 -5.75 -27.15 -5.32
CA PRO A 239 -4.77 -26.70 -6.30
C PRO A 239 -5.35 -26.57 -7.71
N LYS A 240 -6.35 -27.38 -8.11
CA LYS A 240 -6.91 -27.32 -9.47
C LYS A 240 -7.63 -26.00 -9.73
N THR A 241 -8.50 -25.58 -8.82
CA THR A 241 -9.15 -24.26 -8.86
C THR A 241 -8.12 -23.13 -8.89
N ARG A 242 -7.06 -23.23 -8.07
CA ARG A 242 -6.01 -22.22 -8.07
C ARG A 242 -5.26 -22.14 -9.40
N ASP A 243 -4.93 -23.28 -9.99
CA ASP A 243 -4.20 -23.35 -11.26
C ASP A 243 -5.06 -22.84 -12.43
N GLU A 244 -6.36 -23.16 -12.42
CA GLU A 244 -7.34 -22.59 -13.36
C GLU A 244 -7.35 -21.06 -13.29
N PHE A 245 -7.52 -20.50 -12.09
CA PHE A 245 -7.49 -19.05 -11.87
C PHE A 245 -6.19 -18.40 -12.36
N LEU A 246 -5.04 -18.94 -11.94
CA LEU A 246 -3.72 -18.40 -12.31
C LEU A 246 -3.46 -18.49 -13.82
N THR A 247 -4.08 -19.45 -14.51
CA THR A 247 -3.99 -19.57 -15.97
C THR A 247 -4.87 -18.52 -16.66
N LEU A 248 -6.11 -18.32 -16.19
CA LEU A 248 -7.06 -17.39 -16.79
C LEU A 248 -6.66 -15.91 -16.65
N ILE A 249 -5.86 -15.55 -15.64
CA ILE A 249 -5.38 -14.17 -15.46
C ILE A 249 -4.11 -13.83 -16.27
N ARG A 250 -3.49 -14.81 -16.93
CA ARG A 250 -2.27 -14.60 -17.75
C ARG A 250 -2.55 -14.13 -19.18
N SER A 251 -3.80 -14.23 -19.65
CA SER A 251 -4.20 -13.89 -21.03
C SER A 251 -4.62 -12.44 -21.23
#